data_AF-A0A7R9KFP4-F1
#
_entry.id   AF-A0A7R9KFP4-F1
#
_cell.length_a   1.000
_cell.length_b   1.000
_cell.length_c   1.000
_cell.angle_alpha   90.00
_cell.angle_beta   90.00
_cell.angle_gamma   90.00
#
_symmetry.space_group_name_H-M   'P 1'
#
loop_
_entity.id
_entity.type
_entity.pdbx_description
1 polymer ?
#
loop_
_entity_poly.entity_id
_entity_poly.type
_entity_poly.pdbx_seq_one_letter_code
_entity_poly.pdbx_strand_id
1 'polypeptide(L)'
;MCWAFEPYLGGLIDHQTSVDSTNLWEMSAKPVAYFQNQVSQMEVPNTATLRMCHLCGGGGRKRCLACNGNGYESCFSCQGDGHKPTFGNGGSSGERERCWKCMGSGRLRCWKCNGEGRTQCQTCTGTGQLKCFVRLLITW
;
A
#
# COMPACT_ATOMS: atom_id res chain seq x y z
N MET A 1 -12.67 -4.62 -13.87
CA MET A 1 -12.37 -5.31 -12.59
C MET A 1 -11.71 -6.65 -12.92
N CYS A 2 -10.75 -7.13 -12.13
CA CYS A 2 -10.08 -8.42 -12.32
C CYS A 2 -10.47 -9.36 -11.17
N TRP A 3 -10.49 -10.68 -11.42
CA TRP A 3 -10.93 -11.68 -10.45
C TRP A 3 -9.79 -12.09 -9.51
N ALA A 4 -8.58 -12.27 -10.03
CA ALA A 4 -7.34 -12.44 -9.27
C ALA A 4 -6.26 -11.46 -9.77
N PHE A 5 -5.41 -11.00 -8.86
CA PHE A 5 -4.31 -10.09 -9.18
C PHE A 5 -3.16 -10.20 -8.17
N GLU A 6 -1.97 -9.84 -8.64
CA GLU A 6 -0.77 -9.68 -7.81
C GLU A 6 0.01 -8.41 -8.21
N PRO A 7 0.83 -7.83 -7.31
CA PRO A 7 1.74 -6.75 -7.68
C PRO A 7 2.66 -7.17 -8.82
N TYR A 8 2.71 -6.37 -9.88
CA TYR A 8 3.67 -6.62 -10.93
C TYR A 8 5.03 -6.04 -10.51
N LEU A 9 5.99 -6.91 -10.22
CA LEU A 9 7.35 -6.57 -9.75
C LEU A 9 8.39 -6.51 -10.89
N GLY A 10 7.95 -6.60 -12.14
CA GLY A 10 8.80 -6.83 -13.30
C GLY A 10 8.81 -8.29 -13.74
N GLY A 11 9.19 -8.53 -15.00
CA GLY A 11 9.19 -9.85 -15.64
C GLY A 11 8.51 -9.81 -17.01
N LEU A 12 8.74 -10.82 -17.84
CA LEU A 12 7.99 -10.94 -19.07
C LEU A 12 6.57 -11.39 -18.71
N ILE A 13 5.58 -10.61 -19.14
CA ILE A 13 4.21 -11.12 -19.23
C ILE A 13 4.09 -11.67 -20.62
N ASP A 14 3.68 -12.94 -20.69
CA ASP A 14 3.56 -13.70 -21.92
C ASP A 14 2.45 -13.08 -22.78
N HIS A 15 2.80 -11.98 -23.44
CA HIS A 15 1.95 -11.26 -24.38
C HIS A 15 2.13 -11.97 -25.73
N GLN A 16 1.43 -13.09 -25.86
CA GLN A 16 1.24 -13.92 -27.05
C GLN A 16 2.11 -13.56 -28.26
N THR A 17 3.18 -14.32 -28.47
CA THR A 17 3.59 -14.66 -29.84
C THR A 17 3.45 -16.16 -30.01
N SER A 18 2.33 -16.53 -30.63
CA SER A 18 2.06 -17.83 -31.26
C SER A 18 1.91 -19.07 -30.37
N VAL A 19 0.88 -19.82 -30.73
CA VAL A 19 0.69 -21.27 -30.60
C VAL A 19 -0.11 -21.79 -29.42
N ASP A 20 -1.18 -22.46 -29.84
CA ASP A 20 -2.07 -23.41 -29.18
C ASP A 20 -2.85 -22.96 -27.96
N SER A 21 -4.16 -22.83 -28.22
CA SER A 21 -5.25 -23.19 -27.33
C SER A 21 -5.02 -24.57 -26.70
N THR A 22 -4.06 -24.67 -25.80
CA THR A 22 -3.97 -25.79 -24.86
C THR A 22 -5.23 -25.69 -24.02
N ASN A 23 -6.12 -26.66 -24.28
CA ASN A 23 -7.47 -26.67 -23.78
C ASN A 23 -7.45 -26.41 -22.28
N LEU A 24 -8.35 -25.55 -21.79
CA LEU A 24 -8.52 -25.29 -20.35
C LEU A 24 -8.69 -26.60 -19.54
N TRP A 25 -9.08 -27.69 -20.20
CA TRP A 25 -9.27 -29.03 -19.67
C TRP A 25 -8.00 -29.89 -19.57
N GLU A 26 -6.87 -29.48 -20.16
CA GLU A 26 -5.58 -30.20 -20.10
C GLU A 26 -4.69 -29.74 -18.93
N MET A 27 -5.18 -28.83 -18.09
CA MET A 27 -4.50 -28.43 -16.86
C MET A 27 -4.46 -29.61 -15.88
N SER A 28 -3.35 -30.33 -15.88
CA SER A 28 -3.08 -31.46 -14.99
C SER A 28 -2.77 -30.96 -13.58
N ALA A 29 -3.82 -30.64 -12.83
CA ALA A 29 -3.68 -30.40 -11.41
C ALA A 29 -3.45 -31.73 -10.69
N LYS A 30 -2.27 -31.87 -10.07
CA LYS A 30 -1.98 -33.01 -9.19
C LYS A 30 -2.41 -32.65 -7.77
N PRO A 31 -3.09 -33.56 -7.04
CA PRO A 31 -3.34 -33.36 -5.62
C PRO A 31 -2.02 -33.31 -4.85
N VAL A 32 -1.91 -32.44 -3.85
CA VAL A 32 -0.71 -32.32 -2.98
C VAL A 32 -0.58 -33.57 -2.10
N ALA A 33 -1.70 -34.16 -1.70
CA ALA A 33 -1.77 -35.46 -1.01
C ALA A 33 -2.98 -36.29 -1.50
N TYR A 34 -2.83 -37.61 -1.59
CA TYR A 34 -3.96 -38.50 -1.92
C TYR A 34 -4.84 -38.73 -0.68
N PHE A 35 -6.15 -38.89 -0.88
CA PHE A 35 -7.16 -39.20 0.16
C PHE A 35 -7.34 -38.14 1.26
N GLN A 36 -7.03 -36.88 0.96
CA GLN A 36 -7.30 -35.74 1.84
C GLN A 36 -8.06 -34.67 1.06
N ASN A 37 -9.10 -34.12 1.69
CA ASN A 37 -9.78 -32.95 1.16
C ASN A 37 -8.79 -31.79 1.12
N GLN A 38 -8.58 -31.23 -0.06
CA GLN A 38 -7.66 -30.11 -0.24
C GLN A 38 -8.14 -29.19 -1.35
N VAL A 39 -7.70 -27.94 -1.26
CA VAL A 39 -7.99 -26.92 -2.26
C VAL A 39 -6.68 -26.49 -2.91
N SER A 40 -6.51 -26.78 -4.19
CA SER A 40 -5.38 -26.32 -4.98
C SER A 40 -5.73 -25.06 -5.77
N GLN A 41 -4.79 -24.13 -5.86
CA GLN A 41 -4.91 -22.89 -6.63
C GLN A 41 -3.81 -22.83 -7.68
N MET A 42 -4.17 -22.59 -8.93
CA MET A 42 -3.21 -22.36 -10.01
C MET A 42 -3.67 -21.22 -10.92
N GLU A 43 -2.70 -20.46 -11.44
CA GLU A 43 -2.93 -19.47 -12.48
C GLU A 43 -3.15 -20.18 -13.82
N VAL A 44 -4.16 -19.73 -14.57
CA VAL A 44 -4.40 -20.22 -15.93
C VAL A 44 -3.34 -19.61 -16.86
N PRO A 45 -2.54 -20.42 -17.56
CA PRO A 45 -1.54 -19.94 -18.51
C PRO A 45 -2.15 -19.00 -19.55
N ASN A 46 -1.36 -18.03 -20.03
CA ASN A 46 -1.77 -17.08 -21.08
C ASN A 46 -2.99 -16.20 -20.76
N THR A 47 -3.44 -16.14 -19.49
CA THR A 47 -4.50 -15.22 -19.04
C THR A 47 -3.97 -13.98 -18.33
N ALA A 48 -2.66 -13.92 -18.09
CA ALA A 48 -1.99 -12.82 -17.44
C ALA A 48 -2.05 -11.54 -18.30
N THR A 49 -2.50 -10.45 -17.72
CA THR A 49 -2.54 -9.13 -18.35
C THR A 49 -2.08 -8.05 -17.39
N LEU A 50 -1.35 -7.05 -17.88
CA LEU A 50 -1.02 -5.87 -17.07
C LEU A 50 -2.20 -4.93 -16.99
N ARG A 51 -2.50 -4.49 -15.77
CA ARG A 51 -3.47 -3.44 -15.53
C ARG A 51 -2.92 -2.42 -14.55
N MET A 52 -3.38 -1.18 -14.69
CA MET A 52 -3.12 -0.17 -13.68
C MET A 52 -3.74 -0.59 -12.34
N CYS A 53 -3.05 -0.32 -11.26
CA CYS A 53 -3.55 -0.60 -9.92
C CYS A 53 -4.81 0.22 -9.66
N HIS A 54 -5.95 -0.45 -9.60
CA HIS A 54 -7.27 0.15 -9.35
C HIS A 54 -7.35 0.92 -8.03
N LEU A 55 -6.48 0.59 -7.07
CA LEU A 55 -6.47 1.20 -5.76
C LEU A 55 -5.66 2.51 -5.69
N CYS A 56 -4.61 2.69 -6.49
CA CYS A 56 -3.82 3.93 -6.53
C CYS A 56 -3.85 4.65 -7.89
N GLY A 57 -4.65 4.17 -8.85
CA GLY A 57 -4.76 4.74 -10.19
C GLY A 57 -3.46 4.71 -10.98
N GLY A 58 -2.56 3.76 -10.70
CA GLY A 58 -1.24 3.71 -11.34
C GLY A 58 -0.13 4.49 -10.63
N GLY A 59 -0.42 5.31 -9.62
CA GLY A 59 0.57 6.18 -8.99
C GLY A 59 1.54 5.50 -8.01
N GLY A 60 1.35 4.22 -7.67
CA GLY A 60 2.20 3.46 -6.73
C GLY A 60 2.12 3.91 -5.27
N ARG A 61 1.59 5.10 -4.99
CA ARG A 61 1.44 5.68 -3.65
C ARG A 61 0.01 6.17 -3.44
N LYS A 62 -0.43 6.20 -2.19
CA LYS A 62 -1.72 6.74 -1.76
C LYS A 62 -1.53 7.89 -0.78
N ARG A 63 -2.52 8.78 -0.69
CA ARG A 63 -2.58 9.81 0.35
C ARG A 63 -2.45 9.15 1.71
N CYS A 64 -1.54 9.65 2.55
CA CYS A 64 -1.44 9.19 3.92
C CYS A 64 -2.70 9.61 4.67
N LEU A 65 -3.46 8.63 5.17
CA LEU A 65 -4.71 8.88 5.89
C LEU A 65 -4.46 9.47 7.29
N ALA A 66 -3.31 9.21 7.91
CA ALA A 66 -3.00 9.72 9.25
C ALA A 66 -2.85 11.25 9.26
N CYS A 67 -2.09 11.81 8.32
CA CYS A 67 -1.90 13.26 8.20
C CYS A 67 -2.75 13.89 7.09
N ASN A 68 -3.70 13.15 6.49
CA ASN A 68 -4.48 13.60 5.35
C ASN A 68 -3.64 14.24 4.23
N GLY A 69 -2.48 13.66 3.91
CA GLY A 69 -1.64 14.20 2.83
C GLY A 69 -0.70 15.33 3.23
N ASN A 70 -0.80 15.88 4.45
CA ASN A 70 -0.03 17.05 4.85
C ASN A 70 1.43 16.73 5.16
N GLY A 71 1.75 15.47 5.47
CA GLY A 71 3.07 15.05 5.95
C GLY A 71 3.32 15.38 7.42
N TYR A 72 2.49 16.21 8.05
CA TYR A 72 2.64 16.63 9.44
C TYR A 72 1.29 16.61 10.16
N GLU A 73 1.35 16.47 11.48
CA GLU A 73 0.23 16.54 12.40
C GLU A 73 0.47 17.68 13.40
N SER A 74 -0.59 18.29 13.91
CA SER A 74 -0.47 19.34 14.92
C SER A 74 0.21 18.78 16.17
N CYS A 75 1.15 19.54 16.72
CA CYS A 75 1.83 19.13 17.94
C CYS A 75 0.82 19.09 19.09
N PHE A 76 0.50 17.89 19.60
CA PHE A 76 -0.43 17.72 20.71
C PHE A 76 0.02 18.45 21.99
N SER A 77 1.34 18.64 22.16
CA SER A 77 1.89 19.27 23.36
C SER A 77 1.54 20.76 23.42
N CYS A 78 1.59 21.49 22.30
CA CYS A 78 1.25 22.92 22.22
C CYS A 78 0.01 23.21 21.36
N GLN A 79 -0.76 22.18 21.02
CA GLN A 79 -1.97 22.24 20.18
C GLN A 79 -1.81 22.95 18.82
N GLY A 80 -0.58 23.07 18.31
CA GLY A 80 -0.29 23.77 17.05
C GLY A 80 0.41 25.12 17.21
N ASP A 81 0.47 25.69 18.41
CA ASP A 81 1.01 27.05 18.62
C ASP A 81 2.53 27.15 18.52
N GLY A 82 3.24 26.03 18.62
CA GLY A 82 4.70 26.01 18.70
C GLY A 82 5.28 26.47 20.04
N HIS A 83 4.46 27.09 20.89
CA HIS A 83 4.87 27.63 22.18
C HIS A 83 3.91 27.21 23.30
N LYS A 84 4.36 27.29 24.56
CA LYS A 84 3.54 27.09 25.75
C LYS A 84 3.53 28.35 26.62
N PRO A 85 2.42 28.63 27.32
CA PRO A 85 2.42 29.62 28.39
C PRO A 85 3.32 29.15 29.53
N THR A 86 4.13 30.05 30.07
CA THR A 86 4.96 29.83 31.25
C THR A 86 4.08 29.85 32.50
N PHE A 87 4.13 28.80 33.34
CA PHE A 87 3.40 28.73 34.61
C PHE A 87 4.34 28.88 35.83
N GLY A 88 5.53 29.45 35.64
CA GLY A 88 6.55 29.60 36.69
C GLY A 88 6.58 31.01 37.30
N ASN A 89 6.59 31.07 38.63
CA ASN A 89 6.70 32.28 39.44
C ASN A 89 7.94 33.13 39.06
N GLY A 90 7.74 34.35 38.55
CA GLY A 90 8.76 35.42 38.61
C GLY A 90 9.48 35.80 37.31
N GLY A 91 8.92 35.56 36.13
CA GLY A 91 9.49 36.04 34.86
C GLY A 91 8.50 36.89 34.06
N SER A 92 8.87 38.14 33.80
CA SER A 92 8.30 39.16 32.92
C SER A 92 7.11 38.78 32.03
N SER A 93 6.06 39.59 32.12
CA SER A 93 4.84 39.56 31.31
C SER A 93 5.11 39.43 29.80
N GLY A 94 4.92 38.23 29.24
CA GLY A 94 4.81 38.00 27.80
C GLY A 94 5.68 36.90 27.19
N GLU A 95 6.53 36.23 27.95
CA GLU A 95 7.52 35.29 27.39
C GLU A 95 6.90 33.91 27.10
N ARG A 96 6.77 33.56 25.81
CA ARG A 96 6.25 32.28 25.32
C ARG A 96 7.38 31.26 25.15
N GLU A 97 7.46 30.26 26.03
CA GLU A 97 8.46 29.21 25.92
C GLU A 97 8.25 28.34 24.68
N ARG A 98 9.35 28.09 23.95
CA ARG A 98 9.33 27.21 22.79
C ARG A 98 8.92 25.80 23.21
N CYS A 99 7.93 25.24 22.54
CA CYS A 99 7.52 23.86 22.80
C CYS A 99 8.67 22.91 22.47
N TRP A 100 9.22 22.24 23.48
CA TRP A 100 10.33 21.30 23.34
C TRP A 100 10.04 20.15 22.35
N LYS A 101 8.77 19.70 22.28
CA LYS A 101 8.36 18.55 21.47
C LYS A 101 8.42 18.82 19.96
N CYS A 102 8.04 20.02 19.54
CA CYS A 102 8.03 20.43 18.13
C CYS A 102 9.11 21.47 17.80
N MET A 103 9.94 21.82 18.79
CA MET A 103 11.01 22.83 18.69
C MET A 103 10.52 24.16 18.11
N GLY A 104 9.30 24.59 18.44
CA GLY A 104 8.74 25.86 17.97
C GLY A 104 7.94 25.78 16.67
N SER A 105 7.96 24.65 15.96
CA SER A 105 7.26 24.54 14.66
C SER A 105 5.74 24.40 14.77
N GLY A 106 5.22 24.04 15.95
CA GLY A 106 3.80 23.72 16.15
C GLY A 106 3.35 22.42 15.49
N ARG A 107 4.23 21.73 14.77
CA ARG A 107 3.90 20.56 13.95
C ARG A 107 4.85 19.41 14.24
N LEU A 108 4.36 18.20 14.14
CA LEU A 108 5.15 16.97 14.25
C LEU A 108 5.12 16.25 12.91
N ARG A 109 6.28 15.74 12.48
CA ARG A 109 6.37 14.90 11.28
C ARG A 109 5.45 13.71 11.47
N CYS A 110 4.59 13.45 10.48
CA CYS A 110 3.70 12.30 10.53
C CYS A 110 4.53 11.03 10.53
N TRP A 111 4.40 10.24 11.60
CA TRP A 111 5.16 9.01 11.80
C TRP A 111 4.85 7.95 10.73
N LYS A 112 3.61 7.94 10.20
CA LYS A 112 3.15 6.91 9.27
C LYS A 112 3.70 7.08 7.84
N CYS A 113 3.95 8.30 7.41
CA CYS A 113 4.50 8.60 6.08
C CYS A 113 5.87 9.26 6.14
N ASN A 114 6.45 9.41 7.33
CA ASN A 114 7.70 10.13 7.54
C ASN A 114 7.73 11.47 6.78
N GLY A 115 6.71 12.31 6.93
CA GLY A 115 6.72 13.63 6.30
C GLY A 115 6.38 13.68 4.81
N GLU A 116 6.28 12.55 4.10
CA GLU A 116 6.05 12.55 2.65
C GLU A 116 4.60 12.89 2.26
N GLY A 117 3.66 12.79 3.20
CA GLY A 117 2.22 12.97 2.92
C GLY A 117 1.59 11.82 2.12
N ARG A 118 2.39 10.88 1.62
CA ARG A 118 1.90 9.70 0.90
C ARG A 118 2.53 8.43 1.47
N THR A 119 1.82 7.32 1.37
CA THR A 119 2.29 6.00 1.77
C THR A 119 2.28 5.08 0.56
N GLN A 120 3.23 4.13 0.51
CA GLN A 120 3.27 3.12 -0.55
C GLN A 120 1.93 2.38 -0.65
N CYS A 121 1.43 2.22 -1.88
CA CYS A 121 0.25 1.42 -2.13
C CYS A 121 0.59 -0.04 -1.86
N GLN A 122 -0.06 -0.63 -0.86
CA GLN A 122 0.20 -2.01 -0.46
C GLN A 122 -0.23 -3.02 -1.54
N THR A 123 -1.28 -2.70 -2.30
CA THR A 123 -1.86 -3.57 -3.33
C THR A 123 -0.94 -3.83 -4.51
N CYS A 124 -0.16 -2.83 -4.92
CA CYS A 124 0.81 -2.95 -6.01
C CYS A 124 2.25 -2.77 -5.52
N THR A 125 2.47 -2.78 -4.19
CA THR A 125 3.79 -2.61 -3.57
C THR A 125 4.63 -1.47 -4.16
N GLY A 126 4.00 -0.36 -4.54
CA GLY A 126 4.69 0.79 -5.13
C GLY A 126 4.84 0.80 -6.65
N THR A 127 4.56 -0.29 -7.36
CA THR A 127 4.82 -0.38 -8.81
C THR A 127 3.76 0.32 -9.66
N GLY A 128 2.56 0.55 -9.09
CA GLY A 128 1.44 1.13 -9.81
C GLY A 128 0.74 0.15 -10.77
N GLN A 129 1.29 -1.05 -10.97
CA GLN A 129 0.77 -2.04 -11.90
C GLN A 129 0.42 -3.35 -11.19
N LEU A 130 -0.58 -4.04 -11.70
CA LEU A 130 -1.02 -5.35 -11.25
C LEU A 130 -0.96 -6.31 -12.43
N LYS A 131 -0.47 -7.53 -12.19
CA LYS A 131 -0.66 -8.66 -13.07
C LYS A 131 -2.01 -9.28 -12.73
N CYS A 132 -2.94 -9.23 -13.67
CA CYS A 132 -4.29 -9.76 -13.53
C CYS A 132 -4.43 -11.05 -14.33
N PHE A 133 -4.99 -12.08 -13.74
CA PHE A 133 -5.10 -13.41 -14.36
C PHE A 133 -6.35 -14.14 -13.89
N VAL A 134 -6.67 -15.26 -14.55
CA VAL A 134 -7.72 -16.18 -14.10
C VAL A 134 -7.08 -17.20 -13.16
N ARG A 135 -7.68 -17.41 -11.99
CA ARG A 135 -7.24 -18.40 -11.00
C ARG A 135 -8.24 -19.54 -10.95
N LEU A 136 -7.76 -20.77 -11.13
CA LEU A 136 -8.55 -21.97 -10.88
C LEU A 136 -8.47 -22.38 -9.42
N LEU A 137 -9.61 -22.83 -8.90
CA LEU A 137 -9.75 -23.43 -7.59
C LEU A 137 -10.19 -24.88 -7.80
N ILE A 138 -9.37 -25.83 -7.37
CA ILE A 138 -9.60 -27.26 -7.58
C ILE A 138 -9.76 -27.91 -6.22
N THR A 139 -10.94 -28.47 -5.98
CA THR A 139 -11.29 -29.17 -4.74
C THR A 139 -11.26 -30.67 -4.99
N TRP A 140 -10.54 -31.41 -4.15
CA TRP A 140 -10.46 -32.87 -4.16
C TRP A 140 -11.31 -33.48 -3.06
#